data_AF-A0A2M8ITN8-F1
#
_entry.id   AF-A0A2M8ITN8-F1
#
_cell.length_a   1.000
_cell.length_b   1.000
_cell.length_c   1.000
_cell.angle_alpha   90.00
_cell.angle_beta   90.00
_cell.angle_gamma   90.00
#
_symmetry.space_group_name_H-M   'P 1'
#
loop_
_entity.id
_entity.type
_entity.pdbx_description
1 polymer ?
#
loop_
_entity_poly.entity_id
_entity_poly.type
_entity_poly.pdbx_seq_one_letter_code
_entity_poly.pdbx_strand_id
1 'polypeptide(L)'
;MQDETGLERKFARFGDDLALSGEAVIEGYASLFGQPDQGGDIVQPGAYAASLAALAAAGRKVKMLWQHDPAQPIGVWDAVAEDARGLRVKGRLLDITQKGREAAALIA
;
A
#
# COMPACT_ATOMS: atom_id res chain seq x y z
N MET A 1 9.42 -27.70 9.02
CA MET A 1 9.96 -27.32 10.35
C MET A 1 9.05 -26.25 10.89
N GLN A 2 8.29 -26.54 11.95
CA GLN A 2 7.35 -25.60 12.58
C GLN A 2 8.15 -24.68 13.51
N ASP A 3 7.95 -23.36 13.40
CA ASP A 3 8.56 -22.36 14.29
C ASP A 3 7.84 -22.38 15.65
N GLU A 4 8.59 -22.62 16.73
CA GLU A 4 8.11 -22.87 18.11
C GLU A 4 7.67 -21.60 18.89
N THR A 5 7.63 -20.42 18.28
CA THR A 5 7.47 -19.17 19.04
C THR A 5 6.02 -18.74 19.28
N GLY A 6 5.03 -19.37 18.62
CA GLY A 6 3.63 -18.93 18.67
C GLY A 6 3.37 -17.54 18.08
N LEU A 7 4.39 -16.91 17.49
CA LEU A 7 4.28 -15.62 16.82
C LEU A 7 3.86 -15.85 15.37
N GLU A 8 2.81 -15.16 14.96
CA GLU A 8 2.38 -15.16 13.56
C GLU A 8 3.46 -14.50 12.69
N ARG A 9 4.04 -15.25 11.76
CA ARG A 9 4.94 -14.69 10.75
C ARG A 9 4.12 -14.13 9.58
N LYS A 10 3.87 -12.82 9.61
CA LYS A 10 3.27 -12.08 8.48
C LYS A 10 4.30 -11.93 7.36
N PHE A 11 4.34 -12.89 6.45
CA PHE A 11 5.20 -12.88 5.27
C PHE A 11 4.37 -13.07 4.01
N ALA A 12 4.25 -12.03 3.20
CA ALA A 12 3.76 -12.15 1.83
C ALA A 12 4.94 -12.62 0.96
N ARG A 13 4.78 -13.76 0.27
CA ARG A 13 5.75 -14.14 -0.78
C ARG A 13 5.71 -13.06 -1.85
N PHE A 14 6.87 -12.61 -2.31
CA PHE A 14 6.95 -11.83 -3.55
C PHE A 14 6.33 -12.70 -4.66
N GLY A 15 5.21 -12.25 -5.22
CA GLY A 15 4.51 -12.89 -6.34
C GLY A 15 4.49 -11.97 -7.54
N ASP A 16 3.98 -12.48 -8.67
CA ASP A 16 4.05 -11.83 -10.01
C ASP A 16 3.34 -10.46 -10.12
N ASP A 17 2.64 -10.01 -9.07
CA ASP A 17 1.87 -8.75 -9.05
C ASP A 17 2.68 -7.53 -8.53
N LEU A 18 3.94 -7.71 -8.09
CA LEU A 18 4.81 -6.61 -7.64
C LEU A 18 5.97 -6.38 -8.63
N ALA A 19 5.95 -5.24 -9.32
CA ALA A 19 7.04 -4.80 -10.18
C ALA A 19 7.73 -3.56 -9.59
N LEU A 20 9.07 -3.59 -9.57
CA LEU A 20 9.93 -2.45 -9.22
C LEU A 20 10.47 -1.86 -10.53
N SER A 21 10.04 -0.65 -10.89
CA SER A 21 10.72 0.12 -11.93
C SER A 21 11.78 1.02 -11.28
N GLY A 22 12.94 1.17 -11.92
CA GLY A 22 13.95 2.15 -11.50
C GLY A 22 13.29 3.52 -11.38
N GLU A 23 13.22 4.03 -10.14
CA GLU A 23 12.52 5.23 -9.62
C GLU A 23 11.78 4.98 -8.28
N ALA A 24 11.96 3.81 -7.63
CA ALA A 24 11.31 3.48 -6.35
C ALA A 24 9.77 3.60 -6.40
N VAL A 25 9.22 3.22 -7.55
CA VAL A 25 7.78 3.15 -7.81
C VAL A 25 7.22 1.88 -7.18
N ILE A 26 6.05 2.01 -6.55
CA ILE A 26 5.30 0.91 -5.96
C ILE A 26 3.90 0.93 -6.56
N GLU A 27 3.44 -0.21 -7.05
CA GLU A 27 2.07 -0.40 -7.55
C GLU A 27 1.52 -1.77 -7.16
N GLY A 28 0.19 -1.86 -7.05
CA GLY A 28 -0.49 -3.10 -6.71
C GLY A 28 -1.88 -2.87 -6.14
N TYR A 29 -2.44 -3.92 -5.53
CA TYR A 29 -3.73 -3.86 -4.84
C TYR A 29 -3.53 -3.68 -3.34
N ALA A 30 -4.01 -2.55 -2.80
CA ALA A 30 -3.97 -2.27 -1.37
C ALA A 30 -5.10 -2.98 -0.59
N SER A 31 -6.16 -3.38 -1.30
CA SER A 31 -7.29 -4.14 -0.77
C SER A 31 -7.96 -4.88 -1.92
N LEU A 32 -8.34 -6.14 -1.71
CA LEU A 32 -9.07 -6.96 -2.68
C LEU A 32 -10.52 -7.07 -2.25
N PHE A 33 -11.45 -6.94 -3.21
CA PHE A 33 -12.87 -7.09 -2.91
C PHE A 33 -13.24 -8.57 -2.74
N GLY A 34 -14.17 -8.83 -1.81
CA GLY A 34 -14.72 -10.17 -1.60
C GLY A 34 -13.76 -11.18 -0.99
N GLN A 35 -12.53 -10.78 -0.64
CA GLN A 35 -11.56 -11.63 0.06
C GLN A 35 -11.46 -11.19 1.53
N PRO A 36 -11.53 -12.12 2.50
CA PRO A 36 -11.29 -11.79 3.89
C PRO A 36 -9.83 -11.43 4.11
N ASP A 37 -9.59 -10.32 4.81
CA ASP A 37 -8.25 -9.98 5.27
C ASP A 37 -7.85 -10.82 6.50
N GLN A 38 -6.68 -10.56 7.06
CA GLN A 38 -6.19 -11.28 8.26
C GLN A 38 -7.02 -10.99 9.52
N GLY A 39 -7.78 -9.88 9.56
CA GLY A 39 -8.74 -9.58 10.62
C GLY A 39 -10.11 -10.24 10.41
N GLY A 40 -10.36 -10.79 9.23
CA GLY A 40 -11.63 -11.39 8.83
C GLY A 40 -12.60 -10.41 8.16
N ASP A 41 -12.18 -9.16 7.93
CA ASP A 41 -13.01 -8.16 7.26
C ASP A 41 -13.05 -8.42 5.74
N ILE A 42 -14.23 -8.26 5.14
CA ILE A 42 -14.43 -8.39 3.69
C ILE A 42 -14.85 -7.04 3.12
N VAL A 43 -13.97 -6.43 2.34
CA VAL A 43 -14.25 -5.16 1.66
C VAL A 43 -15.15 -5.41 0.43
N GLN A 44 -16.19 -4.60 0.29
CA GLN A 44 -17.13 -4.66 -0.84
C GLN A 44 -16.80 -3.63 -1.92
N PRO A 45 -17.14 -3.89 -3.20
CA PRO A 45 -17.05 -2.88 -4.25
C PRO A 45 -17.79 -1.58 -3.88
N GLY A 46 -17.15 -0.43 -4.12
CA GLY A 46 -17.72 0.88 -3.79
C GLY A 46 -17.46 1.35 -2.35
N ALA A 47 -16.81 0.54 -1.52
CA ALA A 47 -16.49 0.92 -0.14
C ALA A 47 -15.58 2.15 -0.04
N TYR A 48 -14.75 2.42 -1.06
CA TYR A 48 -13.84 3.58 -1.06
C TYR A 48 -14.38 4.78 -1.83
N ALA A 49 -15.45 4.61 -2.62
CA ALA A 49 -15.93 5.61 -3.58
C ALA A 49 -16.13 7.01 -2.98
N ALA A 50 -16.79 7.10 -1.81
CA ALA A 50 -17.06 8.38 -1.15
C ALA A 50 -15.76 9.08 -0.69
N SER A 51 -14.83 8.34 -0.11
CA SER A 51 -13.54 8.86 0.37
C SER A 51 -12.64 9.30 -0.77
N LEU A 52 -12.61 8.55 -1.88
CA LEU A 52 -11.85 8.90 -3.07
C LEU A 52 -12.42 10.16 -3.73
N ALA A 53 -13.75 10.28 -3.83
CA ALA A 53 -14.41 11.48 -4.34
C ALA A 53 -14.10 12.71 -3.48
N ALA A 54 -14.12 12.57 -2.15
CA ALA A 54 -13.78 13.65 -1.23
C ALA A 54 -12.30 14.08 -1.34
N LEU A 55 -11.37 13.14 -1.49
CA LEU A 55 -9.95 13.44 -1.71
C LEU A 55 -9.73 14.18 -3.02
N ALA A 56 -10.37 13.72 -4.11
CA ALA A 56 -10.28 14.35 -5.42
C ALA A 56 -10.86 15.78 -5.40
N ALA A 57 -12.03 15.98 -4.80
CA ALA A 57 -12.65 17.30 -4.66
C ALA A 57 -11.78 18.28 -3.86
N ALA A 58 -11.02 17.78 -2.88
CA ALA A 58 -10.09 18.58 -2.09
C ALA A 58 -8.70 18.78 -2.74
N GLY A 59 -8.43 18.16 -3.90
CA GLY A 59 -7.11 18.19 -4.53
C GLY A 59 -6.00 17.55 -3.67
N ARG A 60 -6.36 16.60 -2.79
CA ARG A 60 -5.43 15.99 -1.82
C ARG A 60 -4.93 14.63 -2.32
N LYS A 61 -3.65 14.35 -2.08
CA LYS A 61 -3.03 13.03 -2.28
C LYS A 61 -2.89 12.28 -0.95
N VAL A 62 -2.82 10.95 -1.03
CA VAL A 62 -2.58 10.07 0.12
C VAL A 62 -1.06 9.91 0.33
N LYS A 63 -0.60 10.06 1.57
CA LYS A 63 0.82 9.88 1.93
C LYS A 63 1.11 8.40 2.18
N MET A 64 2.28 7.92 1.76
CA MET A 64 2.82 6.64 2.24
C MET A 64 3.51 6.88 3.58
N LEU A 65 3.16 6.10 4.59
CA LEU A 65 3.66 6.25 5.96
C LEU A 65 4.57 5.08 6.33
N TRP A 66 5.65 5.35 7.05
CA TRP A 66 6.44 4.31 7.67
C TRP A 66 5.67 3.65 8.81
N GLN A 67 5.33 2.37 8.70
CA GLN A 67 4.66 1.59 9.76
C GLN A 67 3.43 2.29 10.37
N HIS A 68 2.62 2.93 9.52
CA HIS A 68 1.43 3.70 9.92
C HIS A 68 1.69 4.93 10.81
N ASP A 69 2.95 5.38 10.97
CA ASP A 69 3.28 6.60 11.71
C ASP A 69 3.03 7.85 10.85
N PRO A 70 2.04 8.72 11.18
CA PRO A 70 1.74 9.93 10.42
C PRO A 70 2.84 10.99 10.47
N ALA A 71 3.78 10.91 11.44
CA ALA A 71 4.93 11.80 11.53
C ALA A 71 6.06 11.41 10.55
N GLN A 72 5.97 10.23 9.92
CA GLN A 72 7.03 9.67 9.09
C GLN A 72 6.55 9.34 7.67
N PRO A 73 6.28 10.36 6.84
CA PRO A 73 5.99 10.15 5.43
C PRO A 73 7.24 9.67 4.69
N ILE A 74 7.09 8.60 3.91
CA ILE A 74 8.16 7.98 3.11
C ILE A 74 7.91 8.06 1.61
N GLY A 75 6.73 8.49 1.20
CA GLY A 75 6.27 8.42 -0.18
C GLY A 75 4.93 9.10 -0.40
N VAL A 76 4.46 9.07 -1.64
CA VAL A 76 3.14 9.56 -2.03
C VAL A 76 2.47 8.56 -2.98
N TRP A 77 1.18 8.32 -2.78
CA TRP A 77 0.35 7.63 -3.76
C TRP A 77 -0.11 8.63 -4.82
N ASP A 78 0.32 8.42 -6.06
CA ASP A 78 -0.01 9.26 -7.21
C ASP A 78 -1.36 8.89 -7.82
N ALA A 79 -1.74 7.61 -7.76
CA ALA A 79 -3.05 7.13 -8.15
C ALA A 79 -3.61 6.16 -7.10
N VAL A 80 -4.89 6.34 -6.78
CA VAL A 80 -5.68 5.46 -5.92
C VAL A 80 -7.07 5.36 -6.54
N ALA A 81 -7.47 4.18 -6.97
CA ALA A 81 -8.75 3.97 -7.67
C ALA A 81 -9.30 2.57 -7.38
N GLU A 82 -10.63 2.46 -7.38
CA GLU A 82 -11.29 1.16 -7.40
C GLU A 82 -11.34 0.61 -8.84
N ASP A 83 -11.14 -0.69 -8.99
CA ASP A 83 -11.46 -1.44 -10.20
C ASP A 83 -12.32 -2.67 -9.84
N ALA A 84 -12.56 -3.58 -10.80
CA ALA A 84 -13.37 -4.77 -10.56
C ALA A 84 -12.76 -5.75 -9.53
N ARG A 85 -11.44 -5.69 -9.28
CA ARG A 85 -10.70 -6.58 -8.39
C ARG A 85 -10.53 -5.98 -6.99
N GLY A 86 -10.37 -4.67 -6.86
CA GLY A 86 -10.12 -4.03 -5.56
C GLY A 86 -9.70 -2.56 -5.63
N LEU A 87 -9.03 -2.10 -4.57
CA LEU A 87 -8.40 -0.79 -4.50
C LEU A 87 -6.99 -0.86 -5.08
N ARG A 88 -6.82 -0.38 -6.31
CA ARG A 88 -5.53 -0.29 -6.99
C ARG A 88 -4.81 1.00 -6.63
N VAL A 89 -3.52 0.89 -6.33
CA VAL A 89 -2.66 2.00 -5.95
C VAL A 89 -1.40 2.03 -6.78
N LYS A 90 -0.89 3.23 -7.04
CA LYS A 90 0.41 3.48 -7.66
C LYS A 90 1.03 4.73 -7.06
N GLY A 91 2.32 4.69 -6.75
CA GLY A 91 3.03 5.82 -6.19
C GLY A 91 4.53 5.59 -6.15
N ARG A 92 5.22 6.45 -5.40
CA ARG A 92 6.68 6.45 -5.32
C ARG A 92 7.18 6.79 -3.93
N LEU A 93 8.29 6.19 -3.55
CA LEU A 93 9.04 6.62 -2.38
C LEU A 93 9.71 7.97 -2.66
N LEU A 94 9.87 8.77 -1.60
CA LEU A 94 10.52 10.08 -1.67
C LEU A 94 11.94 9.97 -1.15
N ASP A 95 12.90 10.32 -1.99
CA ASP A 95 14.31 10.40 -1.64
C ASP A 95 14.65 11.62 -0.75
N ILE A 96 13.73 12.58 -0.58
CA ILE A 96 13.96 13.74 0.28
C ILE A 96 13.94 13.38 1.77
N THR A 97 13.19 12.33 2.16
CA THR A 97 13.12 11.88 3.55
C THR A 97 14.13 10.77 3.79
N GLN A 98 14.77 10.78 4.97
CA GLN A 98 15.77 9.76 5.32
C GLN A 98 15.17 8.35 5.23
N LYS A 99 13.99 8.15 5.83
CA LYS A 99 13.29 6.86 5.78
C LYS A 99 12.81 6.46 4.39
N GLY A 100 12.44 7.42 3.54
CA GLY A 100 12.07 7.13 2.16
C GLY A 100 13.27 6.61 1.35
N ARG A 101 14.46 7.21 1.52
CA ARG A 101 15.71 6.69 0.94
C ARG A 101 16.07 5.30 1.45
N GLU A 102 16.00 5.09 2.76
CA GLU A 102 16.29 3.80 3.38
C GLU A 102 15.34 2.72 2.86
N ALA A 103 14.04 3.00 2.81
CA ALA A 103 13.04 2.08 2.27
C ALA A 103 13.32 1.76 0.80
N ALA A 104 13.63 2.78 -0.02
CA ALA A 104 13.95 2.59 -1.43
C ALA A 104 15.20 1.73 -1.64
N ALA A 105 16.24 1.93 -0.82
CA ALA A 105 17.49 1.16 -0.89
C ALA A 105 17.31 -0.32 -0.51
N LEU A 106 16.31 -0.65 0.32
CA LEU A 106 16.05 -2.02 0.77
C LEU A 106 15.19 -2.84 -0.20
N ILE A 107 14.43 -2.18 -1.07
CA ILE A 107 13.57 -2.85 -2.06
C ILE A 107 14.15 -2.82 -3.48
N ALA A 108 15.26 -2.12 -3.70
CA ALA A 108 15.93 -2.01 -5.00
C ALA A 108 16.68 -3.28 -5.41
#